data_AF-A0A8T4D4K8-F1
#
_entry.id   AF-A0A8T4D4K8-F1
#
_cell.length_a   1.000
_cell.length_b   1.000
_cell.length_c   1.000
_cell.angle_alpha   90.00
_cell.angle_beta   90.00
_cell.angle_gamma   90.00
#
_symmetry.space_group_name_H-M   'P 1'
#
loop_
_entity.id
_entity.type
_entity.pdbx_description
1 polymer ?
#
loop_
_entity_poly.entity_id
_entity_poly.type
_entity_poly.pdbx_seq_one_letter_code
_entity_poly.pdbx_strand_id
1 'polypeptide(L)'
;MDELLALIYAVLGIFDSIPQIDIIALVVLVIIGIIIILLIRLLIILIPAVLLALVVWFFTGSLFWAGITFLVVAALSVLKKL
;
A
#
# COMPACT_ATOMS: atom_id res chain seq x y z
N MET A 1 -46.29 29.52 -11.87
CA MET A 1 -45.74 28.15 -11.97
C MET A 1 -44.24 28.19 -12.24
N ASP A 2 -43.77 29.19 -12.97
CA ASP A 2 -42.36 29.40 -13.35
C ASP A 2 -41.43 29.74 -12.17
N GLU A 3 -41.89 30.51 -11.18
CA GLU A 3 -41.11 30.83 -9.97
C GLU A 3 -40.79 29.60 -9.11
N LEU A 4 -41.73 28.64 -9.05
CA LEU A 4 -41.55 27.38 -8.33
C LEU A 4 -40.48 26.53 -9.02
N LEU A 5 -40.52 26.46 -10.35
CA LEU A 5 -39.50 25.77 -11.14
C LEU A 5 -38.12 26.39 -10.95
N ALA A 6 -38.02 27.73 -10.94
CA ALA A 6 -36.75 28.43 -10.68
C ALA A 6 -36.17 28.07 -9.29
N LEU A 7 -37.03 27.95 -8.27
CA LEU A 7 -36.62 27.58 -6.92
C LEU A 7 -36.12 26.12 -6.86
N ILE A 8 -36.76 25.20 -7.60
CA ILE A 8 -36.30 23.80 -7.71
C ILE A 8 -34.93 23.71 -8.39
N TYR A 9 -34.72 24.43 -9.49
CA TYR A 9 -33.41 24.44 -10.18
C TYR A 9 -32.32 25.08 -9.32
N ALA A 10 -32.64 26.14 -8.58
CA ALA A 10 -31.70 26.78 -7.65
C ALA A 10 -31.28 25.82 -6.52
N VAL A 11 -32.23 25.06 -5.96
CA VAL A 11 -31.94 24.06 -4.92
C VAL A 11 -31.10 22.90 -5.48
N LEU A 12 -31.42 22.39 -6.67
CA LEU A 12 -30.64 21.34 -7.34
C LEU A 12 -29.20 21.77 -7.65
N GLY A 13 -28.98 23.01 -8.12
CA GLY A 13 -27.65 23.55 -8.42
C GLY A 13 -26.73 23.65 -7.19
N ILE A 14 -27.29 23.82 -5.99
CA ILE A 14 -26.51 23.83 -4.74
C ILE A 14 -25.94 22.43 -4.45
N PHE A 15 -26.67 21.36 -4.77
CA PHE A 15 -26.20 19.99 -4.54
C PHE A 15 -25.12 19.54 -5.54
N ASP A 16 -25.16 20.05 -6.76
CA ASP A 16 -24.13 19.82 -7.80
C ASP A 16 -22.81 20.55 -7.49
N SER A 17 -22.85 21.53 -6.58
CA SER A 17 -21.69 22.31 -6.15
C SER A 17 -20.82 21.60 -5.10
N ILE A 18 -21.25 20.45 -4.57
CA ILE A 18 -20.41 19.64 -3.68
C ILE A 18 -19.42 18.87 -4.56
N PRO A 19 -18.10 19.14 -4.47
CA PRO A 19 -17.10 18.46 -5.29
C PRO A 19 -16.95 17.01 -4.81
N GLN A 20 -17.83 16.13 -5.29
CA GLN A 20 -17.79 14.69 -5.03
C GLN A 20 -16.43 14.09 -5.43
N ILE A 21 -15.74 14.72 -6.38
CA ILE A 21 -14.39 14.40 -6.84
C ILE A 21 -13.38 14.48 -5.69
N ASP A 22 -13.50 15.45 -4.77
CA ASP A 22 -12.52 15.63 -3.69
C ASP A 22 -12.59 14.50 -2.66
N ILE A 23 -13.80 14.06 -2.35
CA ILE A 23 -14.03 12.95 -1.42
C ILE A 23 -13.54 11.64 -2.03
N ILE A 24 -13.83 11.40 -3.31
CA ILE A 24 -13.38 10.22 -4.04
C ILE A 24 -11.84 10.22 -4.16
N ALA A 25 -11.24 11.35 -4.50
CA ALA A 25 -9.80 11.51 -4.60
C ALA A 25 -9.10 11.24 -3.25
N LEU A 26 -9.66 11.73 -2.14
CA LEU A 26 -9.15 11.49 -0.80
C LEU A 26 -9.18 10.00 -0.45
N VAL A 27 -10.29 9.31 -0.70
CA VAL A 27 -10.42 7.87 -0.44
C VAL A 27 -9.40 7.06 -1.24
N VAL A 28 -9.25 7.36 -2.53
CA VAL A 28 -8.26 6.70 -3.41
C VAL A 28 -6.85 6.92 -2.88
N LEU A 29 -6.51 8.15 -2.48
CA LEU A 29 -5.18 8.49 -1.98
C LEU A 29 -4.86 7.78 -0.66
N VAL A 30 -5.83 7.64 0.24
CA VAL A 30 -5.68 6.90 1.50
C VAL A 30 -5.40 5.42 1.23
N ILE A 31 -6.14 4.79 0.30
CA ILE A 31 -5.92 3.38 -0.06
C ILE A 31 -4.51 3.19 -0.63
N ILE A 32 -4.09 4.08 -1.54
CA ILE A 32 -2.74 4.05 -2.12
C ILE A 32 -1.68 4.22 -1.02
N GLY A 33 -1.89 5.15 -0.08
CA GLY A 33 -0.99 5.36 1.06
C GLY A 33 -0.83 4.11 1.91
N ILE A 34 -1.94 3.42 2.23
CA ILE A 34 -1.90 2.17 3.00
C ILE A 34 -1.13 1.08 2.25
N ILE A 35 -1.37 0.91 0.96
CA ILE A 35 -0.65 -0.06 0.12
C ILE A 35 0.85 0.22 0.15
N ILE A 36 1.26 1.48 -0.07
CA ILE A 36 2.67 1.88 -0.07
C ILE A 36 3.31 1.59 1.30
N ILE A 37 2.64 1.93 2.40
CA ILE A 37 3.15 1.65 3.76
C ILE A 37 3.35 0.15 3.99
N LEU A 38 2.40 -0.69 3.54
CA LEU A 38 2.51 -2.14 3.66
C LEU A 38 3.69 -2.70 2.84
N LEU A 39 3.90 -2.22 1.61
CA LEU A 39 5.04 -2.62 0.78
C LEU A 39 6.39 -2.25 1.40
N ILE A 40 6.52 -1.01 1.88
CA ILE A 40 7.76 -0.54 2.52
C ILE A 40 8.03 -1.33 3.80
N ARG A 41 6.99 -1.56 4.61
CA ARG A 41 7.10 -2.33 5.85
C ARG A 41 7.57 -3.77 5.59
N LEU A 42 7.09 -4.39 4.52
CA LEU A 42 7.52 -5.72 4.10
C LEU A 42 9.01 -5.72 3.71
N LEU A 43 9.45 -4.76 2.90
CA LEU A 43 10.86 -4.62 2.51
C LEU A 43 11.79 -4.47 3.74
N ILE A 44 11.40 -3.68 4.73
CA ILE A 44 12.19 -3.49 5.96
C ILE A 44 12.31 -4.79 6.77
N ILE A 45 11.27 -5.63 6.79
CA ILE A 45 11.27 -6.93 7.49
C ILE A 45 12.16 -7.95 6.77
N LEU A 46 12.34 -7.81 5.45
CA LEU A 46 13.21 -8.67 4.66
C LEU A 46 14.69 -8.32 4.79
N ILE A 47 15.06 -7.13 5.29
CA ILE A 47 16.46 -6.72 5.50
C ILE A 47 17.29 -7.80 6.21
N PRO A 48 16.90 -8.34 7.39
CA PRO A 48 17.66 -9.41 8.05
C PRO A 48 17.77 -10.69 7.21
N ALA A 49 16.75 -11.02 6.40
CA ALA A 49 16.80 -12.18 5.51
C ALA A 49 17.81 -11.97 4.36
N VAL A 50 17.82 -10.78 3.77
CA VAL A 50 18.81 -10.42 2.73
C VAL A 50 20.22 -10.45 3.31
N LEU A 51 20.43 -9.90 4.50
CA LEU A 51 21.74 -9.91 5.16
C LEU A 51 22.24 -11.34 5.40
N LEU A 52 21.40 -12.22 5.94
CA LEU A 52 21.80 -13.62 6.18
C LEU A 52 22.04 -14.39 4.88
N ALA A 53 21.26 -14.14 3.83
CA ALA A 53 21.49 -14.73 2.51
C ALA A 53 22.83 -14.29 1.91
N LEU A 54 23.19 -13.02 2.08
CA LEU A 54 24.46 -12.47 1.64
C LEU A 54 25.64 -13.08 2.39
N VAL A 55 25.48 -13.30 3.70
CA VAL A 55 26.46 -14.04 4.52
C VAL A 55 26.64 -15.47 4.01
N VAL A 56 25.56 -16.20 3.77
CA VAL A 56 25.65 -17.59 3.26
C VAL A 56 26.27 -17.62 1.87
N TRP A 57 25.89 -16.71 0.98
CA TRP A 57 26.51 -16.58 -0.34
C TRP A 57 28.01 -16.34 -0.24
N PHE A 58 28.45 -15.46 0.67
CA PHE A 58 29.86 -15.17 0.87
C PHE A 58 30.66 -16.40 1.33
N PHE A 59 30.08 -17.26 2.18
CA PHE A 59 30.74 -18.47 2.66
C PHE A 59 30.66 -19.67 1.71
N THR A 60 29.55 -19.85 1.00
CA THR A 60 29.34 -21.01 0.11
C THR A 60 29.66 -20.75 -1.35
N GLY A 61 29.75 -19.49 -1.77
CA GLY A 61 29.91 -19.08 -3.17
C GLY A 61 28.71 -19.41 -4.06
N SER A 62 27.64 -19.99 -3.51
CA SER A 62 26.50 -20.52 -4.28
C SER A 62 25.26 -19.67 -4.08
N LEU A 63 24.77 -19.11 -5.18
CA LEU A 63 23.52 -18.35 -5.21
C LEU A 63 22.30 -19.22 -4.86
N PHE A 64 22.38 -20.53 -5.13
CA PHE A 64 21.30 -21.46 -4.84
C PHE A 64 21.10 -21.63 -3.32
N TRP A 65 22.19 -21.86 -2.58
CA TRP A 65 22.15 -21.98 -1.12
C TRP A 65 21.77 -20.66 -0.43
N ALA A 66 22.26 -19.53 -0.96
CA ALA A 66 21.87 -18.20 -0.50
C ALA A 66 20.36 -17.93 -0.68
N GLY A 67 19.79 -18.34 -1.82
CA GLY A 67 18.35 -18.24 -2.09
C GLY A 67 17.51 -19.09 -1.13
N ILE A 68 17.94 -20.31 -0.83
CA ILE A 68 17.27 -21.16 0.18
C ILE A 68 17.32 -20.49 1.55
N THR A 69 18.47 -19.98 1.98
CA THR A 69 18.59 -19.26 3.26
C THR A 69 17.71 -18.02 3.28
N PHE A 70 17.67 -17.22 2.21
CA PHE A 70 16.79 -16.07 2.10
C PHE A 70 15.34 -16.46 2.31
N LEU A 71 14.86 -17.50 1.62
CA LEU A 71 13.48 -17.99 1.72
C LEU A 71 13.13 -18.45 3.14
N VAL A 72 13.98 -19.28 3.75
CA VAL A 72 13.75 -19.81 5.10
C VAL A 72 13.75 -18.69 6.14
N VAL A 73 14.73 -17.77 6.08
CA VAL A 73 14.81 -16.64 7.01
C VAL A 73 13.69 -15.64 6.76
N ALA A 74 13.30 -15.38 5.51
CA ALA A 74 12.16 -14.51 5.19
C ALA A 74 10.86 -15.08 5.76
N ALA A 75 10.62 -16.39 5.59
CA ALA A 75 9.47 -17.06 6.18
C ALA A 75 9.47 -16.96 7.72
N LEU A 76 10.62 -17.21 8.37
CA LEU A 76 10.77 -17.07 9.82
C LEU A 76 10.63 -15.62 10.31
N SER A 77 11.15 -14.64 9.56
CA SER A 77 11.08 -13.21 9.89
C SER A 77 9.64 -12.69 9.81
N VAL A 78 8.88 -13.14 8.82
CA VAL A 78 7.44 -12.85 8.71
C VAL A 78 6.68 -13.55 9.83
N LEU A 79 6.95 -14.83 10.09
CA LEU A 79 6.27 -15.60 11.12
C LEU A 79 6.49 -15.06 12.53
N LYS A 80 7.70 -14.62 12.88
CA LYS A 80 8.02 -14.10 14.22
C LYS A 80 7.43 -12.70 14.48
N LYS A 81 7.08 -11.97 13.41
CA LYS A 81 6.60 -10.59 13.50
C LYS A 81 5.08 -10.45 13.39
N LEU A 82 4.39 -11.52 12.97
CA LEU A 82 2.95 -11.68 13.13
C LEU A 82 2.62 -11.99 14.59
#